data_AF-A0AAE0YUY1-F1
#
_entry.id   AF-A0AAE0YUY1-F1
#
_cell.length_a   1.000
_cell.length_b   1.000
_cell.length_c   1.000
_cell.angle_alpha   90.00
_cell.angle_beta   90.00
_cell.angle_gamma   90.00
#
_symmetry.space_group_name_H-M   'P 1'
#
loop_
_entity.id
_entity.type
_entity.pdbx_description
1 polymer ?
#
loop_
_entity_poly.entity_id
_entity_poly.type
_entity_poly.pdbx_seq_one_letter_code
_entity_poly.pdbx_strand_id
1 'polypeptide(L)'
;MSLALVVRVAVPALVALGLSAAYLIFRKRQPEGEHRDGDNRPSRAQFRSWDDTEIPRPTNGTQLRHRTSNETEVREGQQLEECIICTEERVLVELYPCNHRSMCEGCVIKIISKNSRACPFCRRRIQGYRDA
;
A
#
# COMPACT_ATOMS: atom_id res chain seq x y z
N MET A 1 9.40 10.84 57.56
CA MET A 1 9.67 11.01 56.11
C MET A 1 9.12 12.35 55.70
N SER A 2 9.98 13.28 55.28
CA SER A 2 9.57 14.66 54.99
C SER A 2 8.57 14.69 53.86
N LEU A 3 7.48 15.46 54.01
CA LEU A 3 6.41 15.62 53.02
C LEU A 3 6.96 15.98 51.63
N ALA A 4 8.06 16.75 51.58
CA ALA A 4 8.79 17.10 50.37
C ALA A 4 9.41 15.90 49.63
N LEU A 5 9.84 14.85 50.35
CA LEU A 5 10.39 13.63 49.76
C LEU A 5 9.27 12.79 49.13
N VAL A 6 8.12 12.71 49.81
CA VAL A 6 6.94 12.00 49.31
C VAL A 6 6.44 12.65 48.03
N VAL A 7 6.36 13.99 47.99
CA VAL A 7 5.95 14.71 46.77
C VAL A 7 6.93 14.50 45.62
N ARG A 8 8.25 14.54 45.86
CA ARG A 8 9.27 14.39 44.82
C ARG A 8 9.34 13.00 44.19
N VAL A 9 8.94 11.95 44.92
CA VAL A 9 9.05 10.57 44.45
C VAL A 9 7.69 10.00 44.06
N ALA A 10 6.65 10.21 44.87
CA ALA A 10 5.35 9.61 44.63
C ALA A 10 4.58 10.28 43.49
N VAL A 11 4.66 11.61 43.34
CA VAL A 11 3.93 12.32 42.28
C VAL A 11 4.37 11.90 40.87
N PRO A 12 5.68 11.91 40.51
CA PRO A 12 6.09 11.47 39.17
C PRO A 12 5.80 9.98 38.93
N ALA A 13 5.90 9.13 39.95
CA ALA A 13 5.55 7.71 39.83
C ALA A 13 4.06 7.51 39.53
N LEU A 14 3.18 8.22 40.24
CA LEU A 14 1.73 8.16 40.01
C LEU A 14 1.33 8.71 38.64
N VAL A 15 1.97 9.80 38.20
CA VAL A 15 1.74 10.36 36.85
C VAL A 15 2.19 9.38 35.77
N ALA A 16 3.37 8.78 35.90
CA ALA A 16 3.88 7.79 34.95
C ALA A 16 2.98 6.55 34.86
N LEU A 17 2.53 6.03 36.00
CA LEU A 17 1.59 4.91 36.05
C LEU A 17 0.23 5.26 35.44
N GLY A 18 -0.28 6.46 35.71
CA GLY A 18 -1.52 6.97 35.13
C GLY A 18 -1.46 7.09 33.60
N LEU A 19 -0.39 7.70 33.07
CA LEU A 19 -0.17 7.83 31.62
C LEU A 19 0.00 6.46 30.95
N SER A 20 0.72 5.54 31.60
CA SER A 20 0.91 4.18 31.09
C SER A 20 -0.41 3.41 31.02
N ALA A 21 -1.23 3.48 32.07
CA ALA A 21 -2.56 2.85 32.10
C ALA A 21 -3.49 3.46 31.03
N ALA A 22 -3.50 4.79 30.91
CA ALA A 22 -4.28 5.48 29.88
C ALA A 22 -3.85 5.07 28.46
N TYR A 23 -2.54 4.96 28.21
CA TYR A 23 -1.99 4.49 26.93
C TYR A 23 -2.43 3.06 26.60
N LEU A 24 -2.39 2.14 27.58
CA LEU A 24 -2.83 0.75 27.38
C LEU A 24 -4.34 0.65 27.12
N ILE A 25 -5.16 1.44 27.80
CA ILE A 25 -6.60 1.51 27.55
C ILE A 25 -6.89 2.07 26.15
N PHE A 26 -6.20 3.14 25.76
CA PHE A 26 -6.37 3.74 24.43
C PHE A 26 -5.91 2.81 23.31
N ARG A 27 -4.81 2.06 23.54
CA ARG A 27 -4.33 1.04 22.60
C ARG A 27 -5.31 -0.12 22.45
N LYS A 28 -5.94 -0.56 23.55
CA LYS A 28 -7.00 -1.59 23.52
C LYS A 28 -8.29 -1.09 22.85
N ARG A 29 -8.48 0.24 22.77
CA ARG A 29 -9.56 0.90 22.06
C ARG A 29 -9.28 1.17 20.58
N GLN A 30 -8.10 0.85 20.03
CA GLN A 30 -8.03 0.72 18.57
C GLN A 30 -8.91 -0.48 18.22
N PRO A 31 -10.08 -0.27 17.61
CA PRO A 31 -10.84 -1.40 17.12
C PRO A 31 -9.93 -2.07 16.10
N GLU A 32 -9.74 -3.37 16.24
CA GLU A 32 -9.42 -4.20 15.09
C GLU A 32 -10.45 -3.80 14.05
N GLY A 33 -9.99 -3.11 13.00
CA GLY A 33 -10.86 -2.61 11.96
C GLY A 33 -11.63 -3.81 11.44
N GLU A 34 -12.91 -3.87 11.79
CA GLU A 34 -13.81 -4.95 11.43
C GLU A 34 -13.72 -5.10 9.92
N HIS A 35 -13.04 -6.16 9.52
CA HIS A 35 -12.92 -6.58 8.14
C HIS A 35 -14.31 -7.08 7.77
N ARG A 36 -15.13 -6.18 7.22
CA ARG A 36 -16.27 -6.60 6.43
C ARG A 36 -15.70 -7.27 5.19
N ASP A 37 -15.57 -8.58 5.27
CA ASP A 37 -15.44 -9.49 4.14
C ASP A 37 -16.70 -9.34 3.29
N GLY A 38 -16.69 -8.31 2.45
CA GLY A 38 -17.57 -8.21 1.29
C GLY A 38 -16.88 -8.93 0.15
N ASP A 39 -16.93 -10.25 0.17
CA ASP A 39 -16.60 -11.10 -0.97
C ASP A 39 -17.50 -10.71 -2.15
N ASN A 40 -17.06 -9.75 -2.96
CA ASN A 40 -17.52 -9.60 -4.33
C ASN A 40 -16.39 -10.05 -5.24
N ARG A 41 -16.09 -11.36 -5.16
CA ARG A 41 -15.26 -12.06 -6.12
C ARG A 41 -16.12 -12.26 -7.37
N PRO A 42 -15.91 -11.52 -8.47
CA PRO A 42 -16.55 -11.89 -9.72
C PRO A 42 -16.06 -13.30 -10.07
N SER A 43 -17.01 -14.22 -10.19
CA SER A 43 -16.77 -15.60 -10.60
C SER A 43 -15.89 -15.61 -11.85
N ARG A 44 -14.79 -16.35 -11.75
CA ARG A 44 -13.75 -16.63 -12.75
C ARG A 44 -14.29 -17.42 -13.96
N ALA A 45 -15.47 -17.07 -14.46
CA ALA A 45 -16.20 -17.76 -15.52
C ALA A 45 -16.68 -16.83 -16.64
N GLN A 46 -16.19 -15.58 -16.70
CA GLN A 46 -16.50 -14.67 -17.82
C GLN A 46 -15.23 -14.13 -18.48
N PHE A 47 -14.17 -14.93 -18.54
CA PHE A 47 -13.20 -14.81 -19.62
C PHE A 47 -13.79 -15.55 -20.84
N ARG A 48 -14.79 -14.93 -21.47
CA ARG A 48 -15.22 -15.34 -22.81
C ARG A 48 -14.32 -14.62 -23.80
N SER A 49 -13.40 -15.38 -24.38
CA SER A 49 -13.05 -15.36 -25.81
C SER A 49 -13.37 -14.04 -26.51
N TRP A 50 -12.41 -13.12 -26.57
CA TRP A 50 -12.35 -12.15 -27.66
C TRP A 50 -11.66 -12.82 -28.84
N ASP A 51 -12.37 -13.76 -29.43
CA ASP A 51 -12.17 -14.23 -30.79
C ASP A 51 -13.47 -13.92 -31.53
N ASP A 52 -13.32 -13.37 -32.73
CA ASP A 52 -14.35 -13.09 -33.73
C ASP A 52 -15.40 -12.00 -33.41
N THR A 53 -15.03 -10.74 -33.66
CA THR A 53 -15.96 -9.82 -34.32
C THR A 53 -15.20 -8.89 -35.26
N GLU A 54 -15.15 -9.30 -36.52
CA GLU A 54 -15.04 -8.53 -37.76
C GLU A 54 -14.52 -7.07 -37.64
N ILE A 55 -13.31 -6.87 -38.15
CA ILE A 55 -12.70 -5.56 -38.43
C ILE A 55 -13.52 -4.83 -39.51
N PRO A 56 -14.12 -3.65 -39.24
CA PRO A 56 -14.67 -2.83 -40.32
C PRO A 56 -13.55 -2.22 -41.16
N ARG A 57 -13.68 -2.33 -42.49
CA ARG A 57 -12.82 -1.65 -43.48
C ARG A 57 -12.77 -0.13 -43.22
N PRO A 58 -11.61 0.52 -43.45
CA PRO A 58 -11.41 1.91 -43.07
C PRO A 58 -12.06 2.85 -44.08
N THR A 59 -12.94 3.74 -43.60
CA THR A 59 -13.35 4.93 -44.34
C THR A 59 -12.87 6.17 -43.60
N ASN A 60 -11.85 6.81 -44.19
CA ASN A 60 -11.44 8.20 -44.12
C ASN A 60 -11.79 9.01 -42.86
N GLY A 61 -10.73 9.30 -42.10
CA GLY A 61 -10.40 10.68 -41.73
C GLY A 61 -10.96 11.20 -40.42
N THR A 62 -10.25 10.97 -39.31
CA THR A 62 -9.90 12.04 -38.36
C THR A 62 -8.71 11.58 -37.51
N GLN A 63 -7.70 12.44 -37.37
CA GLN A 63 -6.45 12.11 -36.68
C GLN A 63 -6.64 11.94 -35.17
N LEU A 64 -6.36 10.76 -34.64
CA LEU A 64 -5.94 10.60 -33.25
C LEU A 64 -4.45 10.32 -33.25
N ARG A 65 -3.69 11.30 -32.77
CA ARG A 65 -2.23 11.23 -32.68
C ARG A 65 -1.82 10.18 -31.65
N HIS A 66 -1.58 8.96 -32.11
CA HIS A 66 -0.73 8.02 -31.41
C HIS A 66 0.69 8.61 -31.41
N ARG A 67 1.09 9.18 -30.29
CA ARG A 67 2.45 9.60 -30.04
C ARG A 67 3.30 8.34 -29.91
N THR A 68 3.92 7.92 -31.00
CA THR A 68 5.03 6.98 -30.99
C THR A 68 6.18 7.61 -30.20
N SER A 69 6.67 6.90 -29.21
CA SER A 69 7.94 7.18 -28.56
C SER A 69 8.55 5.84 -28.17
N ASN A 70 9.42 5.38 -29.06
CA ASN A 70 10.46 4.37 -28.90
C ASN A 70 10.01 2.93 -28.61
N GLU A 71 9.87 2.18 -29.70
CA GLU A 71 10.00 0.73 -29.74
C GLU A 71 11.46 0.36 -29.47
N THR A 72 11.84 0.24 -28.21
CA THR A 72 13.05 -0.51 -27.81
C THR A 72 12.67 -1.98 -27.65
N GLU A 73 13.05 -2.74 -28.68
CA GLU A 73 13.30 -4.18 -28.73
C GLU A 73 13.02 -4.95 -27.44
N VAL A 74 11.88 -5.64 -27.44
CA VAL A 74 11.43 -6.54 -26.38
C VAL A 74 12.40 -7.71 -26.29
N ARG A 75 13.28 -7.68 -25.28
CA ARG A 75 13.95 -8.89 -24.79
C ARG A 75 12.94 -9.66 -23.98
N GLU A 76 12.34 -10.69 -24.58
CA GLU A 76 11.55 -11.70 -23.87
C GLU A 76 12.44 -12.35 -22.79
N GLY A 77 12.10 -12.08 -21.53
CA GLY A 77 12.83 -12.63 -20.39
C GLY A 77 12.64 -11.76 -19.16
N GLN A 78 11.46 -11.89 -18.54
CA GLN A 78 11.05 -11.21 -17.31
C GLN A 78 10.76 -9.73 -17.51
N GLN A 79 9.50 -9.42 -17.79
CA GLN A 79 8.95 -8.08 -17.67
C GLN A 79 9.07 -7.67 -16.20
N LEU A 80 10.19 -7.07 -15.83
CA LEU A 80 10.42 -6.58 -14.47
C LEU A 80 9.42 -5.46 -14.24
N GLU A 81 8.47 -5.69 -13.34
CA GLU A 81 7.48 -4.69 -12.99
C GLU A 81 8.21 -3.44 -12.52
N GLU A 82 7.91 -2.29 -13.14
CA GLU A 82 8.44 -0.99 -12.74
C GLU A 82 7.61 -0.42 -11.58
N CYS A 83 8.24 0.37 -10.73
CA CYS A 83 7.57 1.01 -9.60
C CYS A 83 6.43 1.91 -10.11
N ILE A 84 5.19 1.62 -9.73
CA ILE A 84 4.02 2.39 -10.20
C ILE A 84 3.94 3.82 -9.64
N ILE A 85 4.79 4.15 -8.66
CA ILE A 85 4.81 5.46 -8.02
C ILE A 85 5.79 6.41 -8.73
N CYS A 86 7.03 5.96 -8.98
CA CYS A 86 8.06 6.79 -9.62
C CYS A 86 8.33 6.44 -11.08
N THR A 87 7.98 5.24 -11.55
CA THR A 87 8.25 4.75 -12.91
C THR A 87 9.73 4.82 -13.32
N GLU A 88 10.63 4.88 -12.34
CA GLU A 88 12.08 5.04 -12.54
C GLU A 88 12.85 3.79 -12.10
N GLU A 89 12.43 3.19 -10.98
CA GLU A 89 13.07 2.04 -10.37
C GLU A 89 12.21 0.79 -10.52
N ARG A 90 12.85 -0.39 -10.51
CA ARG A 90 12.14 -1.67 -10.50
C ARG A 90 11.36 -1.85 -9.21
N VAL A 91 10.29 -2.65 -9.26
CA VAL A 91 9.58 -3.12 -8.07
C VAL A 91 10.48 -4.08 -7.31
N LEU A 92 10.76 -3.75 -6.06
CA LEU A 92 11.74 -4.50 -5.26
C LEU A 92 11.20 -4.96 -3.91
N VAL A 93 10.00 -4.54 -3.51
CA VAL A 93 9.53 -4.79 -2.14
C VAL A 93 8.10 -5.28 -2.06
N GLU A 94 7.87 -6.21 -1.12
CA GLU A 94 6.57 -6.76 -0.76
C GLU A 94 6.03 -6.10 0.51
N LEU A 95 4.80 -5.60 0.46
CA LEU A 95 4.15 -4.89 1.58
C LEU A 95 3.36 -5.83 2.51
N TYR A 96 3.67 -5.83 3.82
CA TYR A 96 2.92 -6.60 4.81
C TYR A 96 1.76 -5.79 5.43
N PRO A 97 0.54 -6.36 5.58
CA PRO A 97 0.14 -7.77 5.35
C PRO A 97 -0.61 -8.01 4.03
N CYS A 98 -0.53 -7.11 3.06
CA CYS A 98 -1.30 -7.21 1.82
C CYS A 98 -0.59 -7.91 0.66
N ASN A 99 0.72 -8.17 0.81
CA ASN A 99 1.62 -8.82 -0.14
C ASN A 99 1.66 -8.20 -1.55
N HIS A 100 1.24 -6.94 -1.70
CA HIS A 100 1.38 -6.23 -2.96
C HIS A 100 2.85 -5.88 -3.19
N ARG A 101 3.34 -6.21 -4.39
CA ARG A 101 4.68 -5.92 -4.89
C ARG A 101 4.52 -4.97 -6.05
N SER A 102 4.74 -3.69 -5.83
CA SER A 102 4.32 -2.70 -6.81
C SER A 102 5.11 -1.41 -6.82
N MET A 103 6.10 -1.30 -5.96
CA MET A 103 6.91 -0.10 -5.84
C MET A 103 8.33 -0.44 -5.40
N CYS A 104 9.21 0.53 -5.55
CA CYS A 104 10.56 0.45 -5.04
C CYS A 104 10.62 0.81 -3.54
N GLU A 105 11.74 0.46 -2.91
CA GLU A 105 12.01 0.75 -1.51
C GLU A 105 11.92 2.26 -1.20
N GLY A 106 12.51 3.11 -2.05
CA GLY A 106 12.49 4.56 -1.85
C GLY A 106 11.08 5.15 -1.80
N CYS A 107 10.15 4.58 -2.57
CA CYS A 107 8.74 4.97 -2.53
C CYS A 107 8.02 4.45 -1.28
N VAL A 108 8.32 3.23 -0.81
CA VAL A 108 7.77 2.71 0.45
C VAL A 108 8.18 3.59 1.63
N ILE A 109 9.45 3.96 1.73
CA ILE A 109 9.98 4.79 2.83
C ILE A 109 9.19 6.12 2.92
N LYS A 110 8.90 6.75 1.77
CA LYS A 110 8.10 7.98 1.69
C LYS A 110 6.62 7.79 2.09
N ILE A 111 6.07 6.58 1.95
CA ILE A 111 4.69 6.28 2.33
C ILE A 111 4.59 5.96 3.83
N ILE A 112 5.52 5.17 4.36
CA ILE A 112 5.53 4.81 5.79
C ILE A 112 5.90 6.00 6.69
N SER A 113 6.58 7.02 6.15
CA SER A 113 6.83 8.27 6.88
C SER A 113 5.59 9.14 7.05
N LYS A 114 4.56 8.96 6.21
CA LYS A 114 3.26 9.65 6.33
C LYS A 114 2.42 9.02 7.45
N ASN A 115 1.42 9.77 7.94
CA ASN A 115 0.54 9.29 9.01
C ASN A 115 -0.41 8.15 8.56
N SER A 116 -0.85 8.16 7.29
CA SER A 116 -1.81 7.18 6.76
C SER A 116 -1.22 5.79 6.56
N ARG A 117 0.04 5.70 6.11
CA ARG A 117 0.78 4.44 5.84
C ARG A 117 -0.05 3.41 5.10
N ALA A 118 -0.81 3.81 4.08
CA ALA A 118 -1.72 2.91 3.36
C ALA A 118 -1.08 2.38 2.08
N CYS A 119 -1.29 1.11 1.77
CA CYS A 119 -0.92 0.51 0.50
C CYS A 119 -1.69 1.21 -0.64
N PRO A 120 -1.03 1.68 -1.72
CA PRO A 120 -1.69 2.32 -2.87
C PRO A 120 -2.67 1.41 -3.61
N PHE A 121 -2.48 0.08 -3.54
CA PHE A 121 -3.28 -0.91 -4.26
C PHE A 121 -4.57 -1.25 -3.54
N CYS A 122 -4.46 -1.67 -2.29
CA CYS A 122 -5.59 -2.17 -1.51
C CYS A 122 -5.99 -1.26 -0.34
N ARG A 123 -5.29 -0.14 -0.14
CA ARG A 123 -5.51 0.83 0.94
C ARG A 123 -5.34 0.27 2.36
N ARG A 124 -4.92 -1.00 2.50
CA ARG A 124 -4.61 -1.63 3.78
C ARG A 124 -3.41 -0.93 4.43
N ARG A 125 -3.45 -0.78 5.75
CA ARG A 125 -2.35 -0.17 6.51
C ARG A 125 -1.09 -1.05 6.43
N ILE A 126 0.02 -0.44 6.04
CA ILE A 126 1.35 -1.05 5.94
C ILE A 126 1.92 -1.18 7.34
N GLN A 127 2.32 -2.40 7.69
CA GLN A 127 2.99 -2.72 8.95
C GLN A 127 4.50 -2.90 8.78
N GLY A 128 4.93 -3.28 7.57
CA GLY A 128 6.34 -3.43 7.20
C GLY A 128 6.48 -3.77 5.71
N TYR A 129 7.72 -3.87 5.24
CA TYR A 129 8.06 -4.34 3.89
C TYR A 129 9.27 -5.26 3.94
N ARG A 130 9.45 -6.06 2.89
CA ARG A 130 10.63 -6.92 2.69
C ARG A 130 11.07 -6.83 1.24
N ASP A 131 12.38 -6.96 1.02
CA ASP A 131 12.94 -7.07 -0.32
C ASP A 131 12.48 -8.40 -0.95
N ALA A 132 12.01 -8.35 -2.19
CA ALA A 132 11.43 -9.48 -2.93
C ALA A 132 12.43 -10.20 -3.82
#